data_AF-A0A7X8RJI3-F1
#
_entry.id   AF-A0A7X8RJI3-F1
#
_cell.length_a   1.000
_cell.length_b   1.000
_cell.length_c   1.000
_cell.angle_alpha   90.00
_cell.angle_beta   90.00
_cell.angle_gamma   90.00
#
_symmetry.space_group_name_H-M   'P 1'
#
loop_
_entity.id
_entity.type
_entity.pdbx_description
1 polymer ?
#
loop_
_entity_poly.entity_id
_entity_poly.type
_entity_poly.pdbx_seq_one_letter_code
_entity_poly.pdbx_strand_id
1 'polypeptide(L)' 'MVAVHATVHLQEAIERKREEMIRLSSSNHLQSKEVIDVSTSLDSLINQYLYLQIKRKPATT' A
#
# COMPACT_ATOMS: atom_id res chain seq x y z
N MET A 1 -8.06 4.38 -19.89
CA MET A 1 -6.83 3.56 -19.83
C MET A 1 -5.83 4.00 -18.76
N VAL A 2 -5.68 5.31 -18.47
CA VAL A 2 -4.73 5.85 -17.45
C VAL A 2 -4.98 5.33 -16.03
N ALA A 3 -6.23 5.32 -15.57
CA ALA A 3 -6.55 4.89 -14.21
C ALA A 3 -6.23 3.40 -13.95
N VAL A 4 -6.29 2.53 -14.97
CA VAL A 4 -6.04 1.08 -14.81
C VAL A 4 -4.56 0.83 -14.59
N HIS A 5 -3.70 1.49 -15.36
CA HIS A 5 -2.25 1.46 -15.16
C HIS A 5 -1.85 2.00 -13.78
N ALA A 6 -2.45 3.11 -13.33
CA ALA A 6 -2.18 3.67 -12.01
C ALA A 6 -2.48 2.69 -10.87
N THR A 7 -3.57 1.91 -10.98
CA THR A 7 -3.90 0.90 -9.96
C THR A 7 -2.98 -0.31 -9.97
N VAL A 8 -2.51 -0.74 -11.15
CA VAL A 8 -1.54 -1.85 -11.25
C VAL A 8 -0.21 -1.47 -10.58
N HIS A 9 0.31 -0.28 -10.87
CA HIS A 9 1.54 0.20 -10.23
C HIS A 9 1.41 0.34 -8.71
N LEU A 10 0.25 0.77 -8.22
CA LEU A 10 -0.02 0.81 -6.78
C LEU A 10 -0.07 -0.59 -6.15
N GLN A 11 -0.70 -1.56 -6.81
CA GLN A 11 -0.72 -2.95 -6.32
C GLN A 11 0.68 -3.55 -6.23
N GLU A 12 1.52 -3.34 -7.24
CA GLU A 12 2.92 -3.78 -7.20
C GLU A 12 3.71 -3.08 -6.09
N ALA A 13 3.49 -1.78 -5.88
CA ALA A 13 4.15 -1.03 -4.81
C ALA A 13 3.71 -1.53 -3.42
N ILE A 14 2.43 -1.84 -3.24
CA ILE A 14 1.89 -2.44 -2.01
C ILE A 14 2.55 -3.80 -1.77
N GLU A 15 2.64 -4.67 -2.77
CA GLU A 15 3.23 -6.01 -2.59
C GLU A 15 4.71 -5.93 -2.22
N ARG A 16 5.50 -5.10 -2.94
CA ARG A 16 6.91 -4.87 -2.61
C ARG A 16 7.09 -4.36 -1.18
N LYS A 17 6.24 -3.42 -0.75
CA LYS A 17 6.34 -2.83 0.60
C LYS A 17 5.88 -3.82 1.69
N ARG A 18 4.90 -4.68 1.38
CA ARG A 18 4.47 -5.79 2.26
C ARG A 18 5.60 -6.80 2.49
N GLU A 19 6.28 -7.23 1.43
CA GLU A 19 7.43 -8.13 1.54
C GLU A 19 8.55 -7.52 2.39
N GLU A 20 8.83 -6.23 2.19
CA GLU A 20 9.80 -5.49 3.01
C GLU A 20 9.39 -5.45 4.49
N MET A 21 8.11 -5.20 4.79
CA MET A 21 7.60 -5.22 6.17
C MET A 21 7.79 -6.58 6.82
N ILE A 22 7.47 -7.67 6.13
CA ILE A 22 7.63 -9.04 6.64
C ILE A 22 9.10 -9.32 6.94
N ARG A 23 9.99 -8.97 6.00
CA ARG A 23 11.44 -9.15 6.18
C ARG A 23 11.97 -8.37 7.37
N LEU A 24 11.65 -7.07 7.47
CA LEU A 24 12.12 -6.23 8.57
C LEU A 24 11.54 -6.66 9.91
N SER A 25 10.26 -7.04 9.96
CA SER A 25 9.61 -7.52 11.20
C SER A 25 10.17 -8.85 11.67
N SER A 26 10.75 -9.65 10.76
CA SER A 26 11.39 -10.91 11.10
C SER A 26 12.84 -10.73 11.59
N SER A 27 13.50 -9.64 11.21
CA SER A 27 14.90 -9.34 11.58
C SER A 27 15.04 -8.30 12.69
N ASN A 28 14.01 -7.47 12.93
CA ASN A 28 14.02 -6.38 13.88
C ASN A 28 12.84 -6.48 14.86
N HIS A 29 12.94 -5.77 15.98
CA HIS A 29 11.80 -5.59 16.88
C HIS A 29 10.69 -4.80 16.16
N LEU A 30 9.42 -5.15 16.41
CA LEU A 30 8.27 -4.51 15.74
C LEU A 30 8.16 -3.00 16.01
N GLN A 31 8.73 -2.54 17.12
CA GLN A 31 8.78 -1.11 17.49
C GLN A 31 10.04 -0.39 16.99
N SER A 32 10.89 -1.08 16.23
CA SER A 32 12.02 -0.42 15.57
C SER A 32 11.50 0.64 14.59
N LYS A 33 12.26 1.72 14.45
CA LYS A 33 11.91 2.82 13.56
C LYS A 33 11.72 2.31 12.12
N GLU A 34 12.56 1.39 11.67
CA GLU A 34 12.47 0.81 10.33
C GLU A 34 11.13 0.08 10.07
N VAL A 35 10.64 -0.69 11.06
CA VAL A 35 9.35 -1.38 10.94
C VAL A 35 8.18 -0.39 10.98
N ILE A 36 8.28 0.64 11.81
CA ILE A 36 7.26 1.72 11.89
C ILE A 36 7.21 2.51 10.58
N ASP A 37 8.35 2.91 10.02
CA ASP A 37 8.43 3.69 8.78
C ASP A 37 7.87 2.89 7.59
N VAL A 38 8.21 1.59 7.51
CA VAL A 38 7.70 0.71 6.45
C VAL A 38 6.21 0.44 6.60
N SER A 39 5.70 0.20 7.81
CA SER A 39 4.26 0.00 8.04
C SER A 39 3.44 1.26 7.71
N THR A 40 3.94 2.45 8.08
CA THR A 40 3.31 3.74 7.74
C THR A 40 3.26 3.95 6.23
N SER A 41 4.35 3.62 5.53
CA SER A 41 4.42 3.72 4.06
C SER A 41 3.46 2.74 3.38
N LEU A 42 3.35 1.51 3.89
CA LEU A 42 2.43 0.50 3.39
C LEU A 42 0.97 0.95 3.55
N ASP A 43 0.60 1.48 4.71
CA ASP A 43 -0.74 2.01 4.98
C ASP A 43 -1.09 3.15 4.00
N SER A 44 -0.17 4.07 3.74
CA SER A 44 -0.37 5.14 2.76
C SER A 44 -0.66 4.60 1.36
N LEU A 45 0.06 3.58 0.90
CA LEU A 45 -0.15 2.97 -0.42
C LEU A 45 -1.52 2.27 -0.51
N ILE A 46 -1.91 1.56 0.54
CA ILE A 46 -3.23 0.91 0.65
C ILE A 46 -4.34 1.97 0.58
N ASN A 47 -4.21 3.04 1.35
CA ASN A 47 -5.19 4.13 1.36
C ASN A 47 -5.31 4.82 -0.01
N GLN A 48 -4.20 5.03 -0.70
CA GLN A 48 -4.21 5.56 -2.08
C GLN A 48 -4.93 4.61 -3.05
N TYR A 49 -4.66 3.31 -2.95
CA TYR A 49 -5.35 2.30 -3.77
C TYR A 49 -6.86 2.28 -3.49
N LEU A 50 -7.26 2.24 -2.21
CA LEU A 50 -8.67 2.25 -1.81
C LEU A 50 -9.39 3.50 -2.29
N TYR A 51 -8.77 4.67 -2.19
CA TYR A 51 -9.32 5.93 -2.69
C TYR A 51 -9.62 5.88 -4.19
N LEU A 52 -8.70 5.32 -4.99
CA LEU A 52 -8.92 5.15 -6.44
C LEU A 52 -10.02 4.14 -6.75
N GLN A 53 -10.21 3.11 -5.93
CA GLN A 53 -11.31 2.15 -6.08
C GLN A 53 -12.66 2.79 -5.73
N ILE A 54 -12.73 3.58 -4.66
CA ILE A 54 -13.96 4.30 -4.27
C ILE A 54 -14.37 5.31 -5.35
N LYS A 55 -13.41 6.10 -5.88
CA LYS A 55 -13.67 7.05 -6.97
C LYS A 55 -14.19 6.42 -8.26
N ARG A 56 -13.93 5.12 -8.45
CA ARG A 56 -14.39 4.38 -9.63
C ARG A 56 -15.81 3.86 -9.51
N LYS A 57 -16.39 3.82 -8.31
CA LYS A 57 -17.78 3.40 -8.13
C LYS A 57 -18.67 4.60 -8.49
N PRO A 58 -19.39 4.61 -9.63
CA PRO A 58 -20.36 5.66 -9.86
C PRO A 58 -21.38 5.61 -8.73
N ALA A 59 -21.78 6.78 -8.22
CA ALA A 59 -22.94 6.87 -7.34
C ALA A 59 -24.14 6.34 -8.12
N THR A 60 -24.53 5.09 -7.86
CA THR A 60 -25.83 4.56 -8.29
C THR A 60 -26.89 5.47 -7.69
N THR A 61 -27.43 6.35 -8.54
CA THR A 61 -28.67 7.11 -8.31
C THR A 61 -29.81 6.29 -8.86
#